data_AF-A0AAU3MYB2-F1
#
_entry.id   AF-A0AAU3MYB2-F1
#
_cell.length_a   1.000
_cell.length_b   1.000
_cell.length_c   1.000
_cell.angle_alpha   90.00
_cell.angle_beta   90.00
_cell.angle_gamma   90.00
#
_symmetry.space_group_name_H-M   'P 1'
#
loop_
_entity.id
_entity.type
_entity.pdbx_description
1 polymer ?
#
loop_
_entity_poly.entity_id
_entity_poly.type
_entity_poly.pdbx_seq_one_letter_code
_entity_poly.pdbx_strand_id
1 'polypeptide(L)' 'MPYRKGQHVEYRDQQDELQRGEIRSAEGSGPQARYAVQNEATLSEDKVSESQIEREL' A
#
# COMPACT_ATOMS: atom_id res chain seq x y z
N MET A 1 7.07 -1.61 -11.03
CA MET A 1 7.49 -2.94 -10.52
C MET A 1 6.53 -3.27 -9.41
N PRO A 2 5.89 -4.46 -9.37
CA PRO A 2 4.89 -4.72 -8.35
C PRO A 2 5.53 -4.77 -6.96
N TYR A 3 4.91 -4.10 -6.00
CA TYR A 3 5.34 -4.12 -4.61
C TYR A 3 5.22 -5.53 -4.02
N ARG A 4 6.15 -5.89 -3.14
CA ARG A 4 6.24 -7.24 -2.57
C ARG A 4 5.69 -7.28 -1.15
N LYS A 5 5.17 -8.44 -0.74
CA LYS A 5 4.81 -8.70 0.65
C LYS A 5 6.02 -8.49 1.57
N GLY A 6 5.82 -7.80 2.68
CA GLY A 6 6.87 -7.42 3.64
C GLY A 6 7.60 -6.12 3.29
N GLN A 7 7.24 -5.47 2.19
CA GLN A 7 7.86 -4.21 1.77
C GLN A 7 7.14 -3.04 2.44
N HIS A 8 7.92 -2.08 2.97
CA HIS A 8 7.35 -0.86 3.52
C HIS A 8 7.08 0.12 2.37
N VAL A 9 5.92 0.74 2.42
CA VAL A 9 5.48 1.68 1.40
C VAL A 9 4.81 2.88 2.06
N GLU A 10 4.98 4.03 1.42
CA GLU A 10 4.26 5.25 1.76
C GLU A 10 3.14 5.43 0.74
N TYR A 11 1.90 5.52 1.22
CA TYR A 11 0.70 5.56 0.40
C TYR A 11 -0.26 6.64 0.89
N ARG A 12 -1.16 7.09 0.02
CA ARG A 12 -2.27 7.97 0.41
C ARG A 12 -3.55 7.18 0.67
N ASP A 13 -4.13 7.43 1.84
CA ASP A 13 -5.42 6.86 2.20
C ASP A 13 -6.60 7.57 1.51
N GLN A 14 -7.84 7.20 1.87
CA GLN A 14 -9.05 7.83 1.30
C GLN A 14 -9.23 9.30 1.71
N GLN A 15 -8.54 9.74 2.77
CA GLN A 15 -8.55 11.12 3.26
C GLN A 15 -7.43 11.95 2.64
N ASP A 16 -6.71 11.39 1.66
CA ASP A 16 -5.53 12.00 1.02
C ASP A 16 -4.36 12.23 2.00
N GLU A 17 -4.38 11.53 3.14
CA GLU A 17 -3.33 11.61 4.15
C GLU A 17 -2.21 10.61 3.81
N LEU A 18 -0.96 11.07 3.94
CA LEU A 18 0.22 10.24 3.75
C LEU A 18 0.37 9.29 4.93
N GLN A 19 0.20 8.00 4.65
CA GLN A 19 0.29 6.91 5.60
C GLN A 19 1.45 6.00 5.23
N ARG A 20 1.94 5.28 6.23
CA ARG A 20 3.02 4.30 6.08
C ARG A 20 2.54 2.95 6.54
N GLY A 21 2.97 1.93 5.80
CA GLY A 21 2.67 0.58 6.19
C GLY A 21 3.43 -0.48 5.42
N GLU A 22 3.26 -1.71 5.87
CA GLU A 22 3.87 -2.88 5.25
C GLU A 22 2.88 -3.55 4.30
N ILE A 23 3.28 -3.81 3.05
CA ILE A 23 2.49 -4.60 2.10
C ILE A 23 2.31 -6.01 2.69
N ARG A 24 1.08 -6.40 2.97
CA ARG A 24 0.72 -7.76 3.40
C ARG A 24 0.41 -8.67 2.23
N SER A 25 -0.24 -8.14 1.20
CA SER A 25 -0.70 -8.91 0.04
C SER A 25 -0.78 -8.02 -1.20
N ALA A 26 -0.62 -8.62 -2.37
CA ALA A 26 -0.88 -7.97 -3.66
C ALA A 26 -1.92 -8.82 -4.42
N GLU A 27 -3.01 -8.20 -4.83
CA GLU A 27 -4.09 -8.79 -5.62
C GLU A 27 -4.12 -8.15 -7.02
N GLY A 28 -4.00 -8.97 -8.06
CA GLY A 28 -4.00 -8.50 -9.45
C GLY A 28 -2.60 -8.37 -10.06
N SER A 29 -2.51 -7.87 -11.29
CA SER A 29 -1.25 -7.75 -12.03
C SER A 29 -1.28 -6.52 -12.93
N GLY A 30 -0.15 -5.81 -13.02
CA GLY A 30 -0.02 -4.61 -13.84
C GLY A 30 -0.68 -3.37 -13.21
N PRO A 31 -1.13 -2.39 -14.01
CA PRO A 31 -1.57 -1.07 -13.53
C PRO A 31 -2.88 -1.09 -12.71
N GLN A 32 -3.54 -2.24 -12.59
CA GLN A 32 -4.74 -2.44 -11.75
C GLN A 32 -4.46 -3.30 -10.51
N ALA A 33 -3.18 -3.54 -10.18
CA ALA A 33 -2.80 -4.24 -8.97
C ALA A 33 -3.27 -3.45 -7.73
N ARG A 34 -3.88 -4.17 -6.81
CA ARG A 34 -4.26 -3.69 -5.48
C ARG A 34 -3.34 -4.29 -4.45
N TYR A 35 -2.94 -3.49 -3.49
CA TYR A 35 -2.05 -3.88 -2.43
C TYR A 35 -2.79 -3.71 -1.10
N ALA A 36 -2.78 -4.76 -0.30
CA ALA A 36 -3.19 -4.69 1.10
C ALA A 36 -1.97 -4.23 1.89
N VAL A 37 -2.03 -3.04 2.47
CA VAL A 37 -0.98 -2.45 3.29
C VAL A 37 -1.46 -2.42 4.73
N GLN A 38 -0.69 -3.01 5.64
CA GLN A 38 -0.94 -2.85 7.06
C GLN A 38 -0.36 -1.52 7.53
N ASN A 39 -1.25 -0.59 7.84
CA ASN A 39 -0.92 0.71 8.39
C ASN A 39 -0.24 0.56 9.75
N GLU A 40 0.94 1.15 9.91
CA GLU A 40 1.69 1.09 11.17
C GLU A 40 1.11 2.00 12.25
N ALA A 41 0.43 3.08 11.86
CA ALA A 41 -0.17 4.06 12.77
C ALA A 41 -1.49 3.57 13.36
N THR A 42 -2.35 2.96 12.54
CA THR A 42 -3.68 2.50 12.95
C THR A 42 -3.75 1.00 13.20
N LEU A 43 -2.68 0.25 12.88
CA LEU A 43 -2.61 -1.22 12.90
C LEU A 43 -3.67 -1.92 12.02
N SER A 44 -4.37 -1.15 11.19
CA SER A 44 -5.44 -1.63 10.32
C SER A 44 -4.90 -1.96 8.93
N GLU A 45 -5.59 -2.85 8.22
CA GLU A 45 -5.25 -3.20 6.84
C GLU A 45 -6.01 -2.29 5.87
N ASP A 46 -5.28 -1.49 5.11
CA ASP A 46 -5.79 -0.64 4.04
C ASP A 46 -5.59 -1.30 2.68
N LYS A 47 -6.58 -1.18 1.80
CA LYS A 47 -6.48 -1.65 0.42
C LYS A 47 -6.24 -0.46 -0.49
N VAL A 48 -5.02 -0.37 -1.02
CA VAL A 48 -4.60 0.73 -1.88
C VAL A 48 -4.21 0.25 -3.26
N SER A 49 -4.41 1.08 -4.27
CA SER A 49 -3.97 0.79 -5.63
C SER A 49 -2.51 1.19 -5.82
N GLU A 50 -1.84 0.63 -6.84
CA GLU A 50 -0.47 1.05 -7.20
C GLU A 50 -0.32 2.57 -7.33
N SER A 51 -1.34 3.24 -7.88
CA SER A 51 -1.40 4.68 -8.07
C SER A 51 -1.50 5.51 -6.79
N GLN A 52 -1.85 4.89 -5.66
CA GLN A 52 -1.90 5.57 -4.35
C GLN A 52 -0.58 5.44 -3.60
N ILE A 53 0.30 4.54 -4.03
CA ILE A 53 1.59 4.34 -3.42
C ILE A 53 2.55 5.36 -4.03
N GLU A 54 2.97 6.32 -3.22
CA GLU A 54 3.84 7.42 -3.65
C GLU A 54 5.30 6.95 -3.71
N ARG A 55 5.68 6.01 -2.82
CA ARG A 55 7.09 5.64 -2.62
C ARG A 55 7.26 4.28 -1.93
N GLU A 56 8.35 3.58 -2.28
CA GLU A 56 8.90 2.49 -1.49
C GLU A 56 9.85 3.01 -0.39
N LEU A 57 9.77 2.40 0.80
CA LEU A 57 10.61 2.67 1.98
C LEU A 57 11.52 1.48 2.25
#